data_AF-A0A5U8SWH6-F1
#
_entry.id   AF-A0A5U8SWH6-F1
#
_cell.length_a   1.000
_cell.length_b   1.000
_cell.length_c   1.000
_cell.angle_alpha   90.00
_cell.angle_beta   90.00
_cell.angle_gamma   90.00
#
_symmetry.space_group_name_H-M   'P 1'
#
loop_
_entity.id
_entity.type
_entity.pdbx_description
1 polymer ?
#
loop_
_entity_poly.entity_id
_entity_poly.type
_entity_poly.pdbx_seq_one_letter_code
_entity_poly.pdbx_strand_id
1 'polypeptide(L)'
;AKMLLGYGLLQLVFMIRLIPWFTQQAFTLSFWSFSFGVSALAKSSLNISMSSDNEFIHLLAFTLFIFSNAFILLLVVNSLRLLVRKQITRARIREEN
;
A
#
# COMPACT_ATOMS: atom_id res chain seq x y z
N ALA A 1 19.23 -13.32 8.19
CA ALA A 1 18.92 -12.45 7.04
C ALA A 1 17.95 -13.11 6.03
N LYS A 2 18.19 -14.33 5.54
CA LYS A 2 17.36 -14.99 4.50
C LYS A 2 15.88 -15.24 4.87
N MET A 3 15.55 -15.46 6.14
CA MET A 3 14.16 -15.70 6.60
C MET A 3 13.26 -14.45 6.53
N LEU A 4 13.79 -13.25 6.76
CA LEU A 4 13.02 -12.00 6.65
C LEU A 4 12.61 -11.70 5.20
N LEU A 5 13.41 -12.22 4.25
CA LEU A 5 13.20 -12.11 2.82
C LEU A 5 11.99 -12.95 2.37
N GLY A 6 11.97 -14.23 2.75
CA GLY A 6 10.85 -15.12 2.49
C GLY A 6 9.56 -14.65 3.17
N TYR A 7 9.67 -14.10 4.38
CA TYR A 7 8.52 -13.54 5.09
C TYR A 7 7.95 -12.28 4.41
N GLY A 8 8.82 -11.38 3.93
CA GLY A 8 8.39 -10.21 3.15
C GLY A 8 7.69 -10.57 1.84
N LEU A 9 8.17 -11.62 1.15
CA LEU A 9 7.54 -12.14 -0.06
C LEU A 9 6.18 -12.79 0.24
N LEU A 10 6.08 -13.56 1.33
CA LEU A 10 4.83 -14.16 1.81
C LEU A 10 3.80 -13.09 2.19
N GLN A 11 4.23 -12.04 2.89
CA GLN A 11 3.41 -10.86 3.21
C GLN A 11 2.84 -10.21 1.94
N LEU A 12 3.62 -10.20 0.86
CA LEU A 12 3.21 -9.68 -0.44
C LEU A 12 2.15 -10.55 -1.12
N VAL A 13 2.33 -11.87 -1.10
CA VAL A 13 1.34 -12.81 -1.64
C VAL A 13 0.02 -12.68 -0.89
N PHE A 14 0.06 -12.51 0.43
CA PHE A 14 -1.14 -12.21 1.21
C PHE A 14 -1.78 -10.89 0.81
N MET A 15 -0.99 -9.85 0.58
CA MET A 15 -1.49 -8.56 0.10
C MET A 15 -2.18 -8.67 -1.26
N ILE A 16 -1.55 -9.33 -2.24
CA ILE A 16 -2.13 -9.53 -3.58
C ILE A 16 -3.43 -10.33 -3.50
N ARG A 17 -3.46 -11.38 -2.67
CA ARG A 17 -4.65 -12.22 -2.48
C ARG A 17 -5.81 -11.46 -1.85
N LEU A 18 -5.55 -10.40 -1.08
CA LEU A 18 -6.58 -9.56 -0.47
C LEU A 18 -7.12 -8.47 -1.42
N ILE A 19 -6.47 -8.19 -2.56
CA ILE A 19 -6.93 -7.17 -3.54
C ILE A 19 -8.36 -7.42 -4.02
N PRO A 20 -8.76 -8.64 -4.43
CA PRO A 20 -10.13 -8.90 -4.88
C PRO A 20 -11.15 -8.63 -3.76
N TRP A 21 -10.78 -8.96 -2.53
CA TRP A 21 -11.61 -8.70 -1.35
C TRP A 21 -11.76 -7.19 -1.10
N PHE A 22 -10.70 -6.40 -1.30
CA PHE A 22 -10.75 -4.94 -1.20
C PHE A 22 -11.66 -4.30 -2.25
N THR A 23 -11.66 -4.82 -3.48
CA THR A 23 -12.48 -4.24 -4.56
C THR A 23 -13.98 -4.44 -4.35
N GLN A 24 -14.39 -5.35 -3.47
CA GLN A 24 -15.81 -5.59 -3.15
C GLN A 24 -16.35 -4.64 -2.08
N GLN A 25 -15.49 -3.90 -1.36
CA GLN A 25 -15.89 -3.11 -0.21
C GLN A 25 -15.63 -1.61 -0.43
N ALA A 26 -16.54 -0.75 0.03
CA ALA A 26 -16.34 0.69 -0.06
C ALA A 26 -15.08 1.10 0.73
N PHE A 27 -14.33 2.07 0.19
CA PHE A 27 -13.07 2.53 0.77
C PHE A 27 -13.24 2.92 2.24
N THR A 28 -12.65 2.14 3.15
CA THR A 28 -12.71 2.33 4.60
C THR A 28 -11.35 2.74 5.17
N LEU A 29 -11.36 3.48 6.29
CA LEU A 29 -10.14 3.93 6.96
C LEU A 29 -9.22 2.76 7.35
N SER A 30 -9.79 1.57 7.57
CA SER A 30 -9.05 0.33 7.84
C SER A 30 -7.99 0.00 6.76
N PHE A 31 -8.15 0.49 5.52
CA PHE A 31 -7.15 0.30 4.47
C PHE A 31 -5.81 0.98 4.77
N TRP A 32 -5.79 2.02 5.62
CA TRP A 32 -4.53 2.63 6.05
C TRP A 32 -3.64 1.69 6.86
N SER A 33 -4.18 0.67 7.52
CA SER A 33 -3.37 -0.34 8.23
C SER A 33 -2.42 -1.09 7.29
N PHE A 34 -2.76 -1.22 6.00
CA PHE A 34 -1.90 -1.84 4.99
C PHE A 34 -0.70 -0.97 4.61
N SER A 35 -0.78 0.36 4.78
CA SER A 35 0.37 1.24 4.53
C SER A 35 1.61 0.85 5.34
N PHE A 36 1.42 0.34 6.57
CA PHE A 36 2.49 -0.17 7.41
C PHE A 36 3.15 -1.41 6.79
N GLY A 37 2.34 -2.39 6.36
CA GLY A 37 2.85 -3.61 5.72
C GLY A 37 3.56 -3.34 4.39
N VAL A 38 3.03 -2.42 3.60
CA VAL A 38 3.59 -2.01 2.30
C VAL A 38 4.88 -1.20 2.46
N SER A 39 4.99 -0.40 3.52
CA SER A 39 6.23 0.32 3.86
C SER A 39 7.32 -0.63 4.36
N ALA A 40 6.94 -1.65 5.14
CA ALA A 40 7.86 -2.71 5.54
C ALA A 40 8.39 -3.49 4.33
N LEU A 41 7.55 -3.71 3.31
CA LEU A 41 7.96 -4.31 2.04
C LEU A 41 8.95 -3.43 1.28
N ALA A 42 8.70 -2.12 1.17
CA ALA A 42 9.62 -1.18 0.52
C ALA A 42 10.99 -1.16 1.22
N LYS A 43 10.99 -1.15 2.56
CA LYS A 43 12.21 -1.24 3.37
C LYS A 43 12.94 -2.56 3.18
N SER A 44 12.21 -3.67 3.08
CA SER A 44 12.78 -4.99 2.81
C SER A 44 13.41 -5.02 1.41
N SER A 45 12.74 -4.48 0.39
CA SER A 45 13.26 -4.35 -0.97
C SER A 45 14.60 -3.60 -1.01
N LEU A 46 14.69 -2.43 -0.38
CA LEU A 46 15.94 -1.67 -0.28
C LEU A 46 17.04 -2.46 0.43
N ASN A 47 16.69 -3.12 1.54
CA ASN A 47 17.63 -3.96 2.29
C ASN A 47 18.18 -5.12 1.45
N ILE A 48 17.36 -5.70 0.58
CA ILE A 48 17.73 -6.80 -0.32
C ILE A 48 18.61 -6.30 -1.48
N SER A 49 18.28 -5.15 -2.07
CA SER A 49 19.11 -4.50 -3.08
C SER A 49 20.52 -4.18 -2.55
N MET A 50 20.64 -3.76 -1.29
CA MET A 50 21.96 -3.50 -0.68
C MET A 50 22.73 -4.77 -0.29
N SER A 51 22.05 -5.90 -0.06
CA SER A 51 22.67 -7.12 0.48
C SER A 51 23.01 -8.17 -0.58
N SER A 52 22.80 -7.90 -1.88
CA SER A 52 22.92 -8.91 -2.93
C SER A 52 23.49 -8.30 -4.22
N ASP A 53 24.60 -8.86 -4.72
CA ASP A 53 25.22 -8.48 -6.01
C ASP A 53 24.53 -9.11 -7.23
N ASN A 54 23.35 -9.72 -7.03
CA ASN A 54 22.65 -10.43 -8.10
C ASN A 54 21.66 -9.49 -8.80
N GLU A 55 21.85 -9.29 -10.10
CA GLU A 55 21.08 -8.34 -10.93
C GLU A 55 19.57 -8.63 -10.93
N PHE A 56 19.18 -9.92 -10.89
CA PHE A 56 17.78 -10.33 -10.79
C PHE A 56 17.11 -9.86 -9.49
N ILE A 57 17.86 -9.90 -8.39
CA ILE A 57 17.38 -9.49 -7.07
C ILE A 57 17.23 -7.96 -6.99
N HIS A 58 18.12 -7.21 -7.66
CA HIS A 58 17.98 -5.75 -7.82
C HIS A 58 16.74 -5.37 -8.62
N LEU A 59 16.48 -6.04 -9.75
CA LEU A 59 15.28 -5.79 -10.55
C LEU A 59 13.99 -6.08 -9.76
N LEU A 60 13.98 -7.17 -8.98
CA LEU A 60 12.87 -7.52 -8.10
C LEU A 60 12.68 -6.46 -7.02
N ALA A 61 13.74 -6.02 -6.35
CA ALA A 61 13.70 -4.95 -5.37
C ALA A 61 13.12 -3.65 -5.97
N PHE A 62 13.61 -3.23 -7.14
CA PHE A 62 13.12 -2.02 -7.79
C PHE A 62 11.62 -2.09 -8.13
N THR A 63 11.17 -3.24 -8.65
CA THR A 63 9.75 -3.50 -8.93
C THR A 63 8.90 -3.45 -7.66
N LEU A 64 9.37 -4.09 -6.58
CA LEU A 64 8.73 -4.07 -5.26
C LEU A 64 8.60 -2.66 -4.70
N PHE A 65 9.64 -1.85 -4.87
CA PHE A 65 9.67 -0.48 -4.39
C PHE A 65 8.65 0.39 -5.12
N ILE A 66 8.61 0.33 -6.45
CA ILE A 66 7.61 1.05 -7.26
C ILE A 66 6.20 0.61 -6.89
N PHE A 67 5.99 -0.71 -6.78
CA PHE A 67 4.68 -1.26 -6.40
C PHE A 67 4.21 -0.75 -5.05
N SER A 68 5.08 -0.73 -4.03
CA SER A 68 4.75 -0.21 -2.70
C SER A 68 4.35 1.27 -2.74
N ASN A 69 5.11 2.10 -3.46
CA ASN A 69 4.81 3.53 -3.55
C ASN A 69 3.51 3.79 -4.32
N ALA A 70 3.26 3.07 -5.42
CA ALA A 70 2.02 3.16 -6.18
C ALA A 70 0.80 2.79 -5.32
N PHE A 71 0.92 1.77 -4.47
CA PHE A 71 -0.13 1.35 -3.55
C PHE A 71 -0.43 2.43 -2.48
N ILE A 72 0.61 3.02 -1.88
CA ILE A 72 0.47 4.15 -0.95
C ILE A 72 -0.21 5.34 -1.65
N LEU A 73 0.19 5.65 -2.89
CA LEU A 73 -0.41 6.74 -3.66
C LEU A 73 -1.91 6.52 -3.92
N LEU A 74 -2.31 5.31 -4.30
CA LEU A 74 -3.73 4.93 -4.44
C LEU A 74 -4.49 5.12 -3.12
N LEU A 75 -3.91 4.73 -2.00
CA LEU A 75 -4.48 4.92 -0.65
C LEU A 75 -4.70 6.40 -0.34
N VAL A 76 -3.70 7.25 -0.62
CA VAL A 76 -3.77 8.70 -0.43
C VAL A 76 -4.87 9.32 -1.30
N VAL A 77 -4.90 9.00 -2.60
CA VAL A 77 -5.90 9.52 -3.54
C VAL A 77 -7.32 9.14 -3.12
N ASN A 78 -7.56 7.89 -2.74
CA ASN A 78 -8.88 7.45 -2.27
C ASN A 78 -9.26 8.11 -0.93
N SER A 79 -8.31 8.28 -0.02
CA SER A 79 -8.53 9.00 1.25
C SER A 79 -8.94 10.45 1.01
N LEU A 80 -8.24 11.16 0.13
CA LEU A 80 -8.56 12.54 -0.25
C LEU A 80 -9.94 12.64 -0.89
N ARG A 81 -10.29 11.73 -1.81
CA ARG A 81 -11.63 11.67 -2.43
C ARG A 81 -12.74 11.51 -1.39
N LEU A 82 -12.53 10.64 -0.39
CA LEU A 82 -13.50 10.45 0.70
C LEU A 82 -13.64 11.71 1.56
N LEU A 83 -12.52 12.39 1.84
CA LEU A 83 -12.48 13.58 2.67
C LEU A 83 -13.16 14.77 1.99
N VAL A 84 -12.91 14.98 0.70
CA VAL A 84 -13.60 15.98 -0.14
C VAL A 84 -15.10 15.70 -0.20
N ARG A 85 -15.53 14.45 -0.43
CA ARG A 85 -16.96 14.09 -0.42
C ARG A 85 -17.61 14.40 0.93
N LYS A 86 -16.97 14.04 2.05
CA LYS A 86 -17.48 14.34 3.39
C LYS A 86 -17.60 15.84 3.66
N GLN A 87 -16.63 16.65 3.22
CA GLN A 87 -16.69 18.11 3.38
C GLN A 87 -17.83 18.73 2.58
N ILE A 88 -18.02 18.32 1.32
CA ILE A 88 -19.11 18.82 0.47
C ILE A 88 -20.47 18.46 1.08
N THR A 89 -20.66 17.22 1.54
CA THR A 89 -21.91 16.81 2.21
C THR A 89 -22.16 17.59 3.50
N ARG A 90 -21.13 17.82 4.32
CA ARG A 90 -21.26 18.65 5.54
C ARG A 90 -21.60 20.10 5.25
N ALA A 91 -21.01 20.70 4.22
CA ALA A 91 -21.27 22.09 3.84
C ALA A 91 -22.74 22.27 3.42
N ARG A 92 -23.27 21.34 2.63
CA ARG A 92 -24.67 21.36 2.17
C ARG A 92 -25.69 21.34 3.33
N ILE A 93 -25.46 20.51 4.34
CA ILE A 93 -26.35 20.40 5.52
C ILE A 93 -26.33 21.68 6.38
N ARG A 94 -25.23 22.44 6.33
CA ARG A 94 -25.10 23.69 7.10
C ARG A 94 -25.79 24.89 6.43
N GLU A 95 -26.02 24.84 5.12
CA GLU A 95 -26.78 25.89 4.40
C GLU A 95 -28.30 25.68 4.47
N GLU A 96 -28.75 24.47 4.82
CA GLU A 96 -30.17 24.10 4.96
C GLU A 96 -30.75 24.31 6.38
N ASN A 97 -29.91 24.63 7.37
CA ASN A 97 -30.29 24.95 8.76
C ASN A 97 -30.04 26.42 9.09
#